data_AF-A0A094DSU2-F1
#
_entry.id   AF-A0A094DSU2-F1
#
_cell.length_a   1.000
_cell.length_b   1.000
_cell.length_c   1.000
_cell.angle_alpha   90.00
_cell.angle_beta   90.00
_cell.angle_gamma   90.00
#
_symmetry.space_group_name_H-M   'P 1'
#
loop_
_entity.id
_entity.type
_entity.pdbx_description
1 polymer ?
#
loop_
_entity_poly.entity_id
_entity_poly.type
_entity_poly.pdbx_seq_one_letter_code
_entity_poly.pdbx_strand_id
1 'polypeptide(L)'
;MSEPLPLPRGEITYSTARAKEVNVLKRLQYPAEEAKFFHHIDNKRNWIKAVVAHHLKLRSPALCQVADIKSWYHGSFNVCVPVTININVRRALVHLI
;
A
#
# COMPACT_ATOMS: atom_id res chain seq x y z
N MET A 1 25.24 22.40 6.77
CA MET A 1 24.38 21.87 5.69
C MET A 1 23.13 21.33 6.35
N SER A 2 21.94 21.59 5.81
CA SER A 2 20.67 21.06 6.38
C SER A 2 20.55 19.56 6.12
N GLU A 3 20.14 18.78 7.12
CA GLU A 3 19.83 17.36 6.96
C GLU A 3 18.77 17.14 5.86
N PRO A 4 18.90 16.07 5.05
CA PRO A 4 17.94 15.75 4.00
C PRO A 4 16.63 15.22 4.60
N LEU A 5 15.50 15.61 3.99
CA LEU A 5 14.17 15.18 4.40
C LEU A 5 13.62 14.09 3.46
N PRO A 6 12.87 13.12 3.98
CA PRO A 6 12.38 12.00 3.18
C PRO A 6 11.26 12.40 2.21
N LEU A 7 11.30 11.83 1.02
CA LEU A 7 10.29 11.92 -0.02
C LEU A 7 9.83 10.51 -0.44
N PRO A 8 8.70 10.38 -1.17
CA PRO A 8 8.26 9.08 -1.70
C PRO A 8 9.29 8.39 -2.61
N ARG A 9 10.22 9.16 -3.19
CA ARG A 9 11.31 8.65 -4.03
C ARG A 9 12.61 9.36 -3.64
N GLY A 10 13.22 8.88 -2.56
CA GLY A 10 14.51 9.38 -2.06
C GLY A 10 14.36 10.50 -1.04
N GLU A 11 15.31 11.43 -1.04
CA GLU A 11 15.38 12.51 -0.05
C GLU A 11 15.63 13.86 -0.73
N ILE A 12 15.41 14.96 0.00
CA ILE A 12 15.61 16.31 -0.50
C ILE A 12 16.29 17.21 0.53
N THR A 13 17.28 17.96 0.08
CA THR A 13 17.95 19.00 0.88
C THR A 13 17.30 20.36 0.65
N TYR A 14 17.52 21.32 1.56
CA TYR A 14 16.98 22.67 1.39
C TYR A 14 17.46 23.35 0.10
N SER A 15 18.74 23.21 -0.27
CA SER A 15 19.30 23.81 -1.49
C SER A 15 18.64 23.29 -2.76
N THR A 16 18.37 21.98 -2.82
CA THR A 16 17.69 21.35 -3.96
C THR A 16 16.19 21.65 -3.96
N ALA A 17 15.56 21.80 -2.80
CA ALA A 17 14.17 22.24 -2.68
C ALA A 17 13.99 23.69 -3.18
N ARG A 18 14.89 24.60 -2.78
CA ARG A 18 14.85 26.01 -3.19
C ARG A 18 14.96 26.21 -4.71
N ALA A 19 15.67 25.31 -5.39
CA ALA A 19 15.83 25.34 -6.84
C ALA A 19 14.68 24.68 -7.62
N LYS A 20 13.69 24.07 -6.94
CA LYS A 20 12.55 23.37 -7.58
C LYS A 20 11.26 24.17 -7.41
N GLU A 21 10.60 24.48 -8.52
CA GLU A 21 9.27 25.11 -8.54
C GLU A 21 8.14 24.09 -8.31
N VAL A 22 8.26 23.27 -7.27
CA VAL A 22 7.22 22.30 -6.88
C VAL A 22 6.88 22.50 -5.41
N ASN A 23 5.65 22.14 -5.02
CA ASN A 23 5.24 22.21 -3.63
C ASN A 23 5.92 21.10 -2.80
N VAL A 24 7.17 21.34 -2.40
CA VAL A 24 7.99 20.39 -1.61
C VAL A 24 7.34 20.11 -0.26
N LEU A 25 6.69 21.09 0.37
CA LEU A 25 5.98 20.90 1.64
C LEU A 25 4.88 19.84 1.51
N LYS A 26 4.10 19.87 0.43
CA LYS A 26 3.11 18.82 0.16
C LYS A 26 3.78 17.47 -0.05
N ARG A 27 4.95 17.45 -0.72
CA ARG A 27 5.66 16.20 -0.99
C ARG A 27 6.23 15.54 0.26
N LEU A 28 6.65 16.34 1.24
CA LEU A 28 7.14 15.88 2.53
C LEU A 28 6.06 15.22 3.41
N GLN A 29 4.79 15.49 3.14
CA GLN A 29 3.68 14.85 3.85
C GLN A 29 3.40 13.43 3.33
N TYR A 30 3.72 13.15 2.06
CA TYR A 30 3.33 11.88 1.44
C TYR A 30 3.85 10.64 2.17
N PRO A 31 5.10 10.54 2.66
CA PRO A 31 5.56 9.34 3.35
C PRO A 31 4.70 8.98 4.57
N ALA A 32 4.29 9.98 5.35
CA ALA A 32 3.45 9.76 6.52
C ALA A 32 2.01 9.39 6.12
N GLU A 33 1.45 10.06 5.12
CA GLU A 33 0.10 9.76 4.61
C GLU A 33 0.03 8.38 3.92
N GLU A 34 1.07 8.01 3.20
CA GLU A 34 1.23 6.68 2.60
C GLU A 34 1.23 5.60 3.69
N ALA A 35 2.04 5.76 4.73
CA ALA A 35 2.07 4.82 5.86
C ALA A 35 0.69 4.69 6.54
N LYS A 36 -0.02 5.80 6.76
CA LYS A 36 -1.40 5.79 7.30
C LYS A 36 -2.36 5.03 6.39
N PHE A 37 -2.26 5.24 5.07
CA PHE A 37 -3.10 4.57 4.08
C PHE A 37 -2.87 3.06 4.07
N PHE A 38 -1.61 2.61 4.04
CA PHE A 38 -1.28 1.18 4.12
C PHE A 38 -1.79 0.55 5.42
N HIS A 39 -1.58 1.21 6.55
CA HIS A 39 -2.08 0.73 7.84
C HIS A 39 -3.61 0.63 7.88
N HIS A 40 -4.31 1.59 7.28
CA HIS A 40 -5.77 1.57 7.17
C HIS A 40 -6.28 0.35 6.40
N ILE A 41 -5.64 -0.02 5.29
CA ILE A 41 -5.99 -1.20 4.50
C ILE A 41 -5.64 -2.48 5.28
N ASP A 42 -4.51 -2.49 5.97
CA ASP A 42 -4.05 -3.66 6.74
C ASP A 42 -5.01 -3.99 7.90
N ASN A 43 -5.54 -2.95 8.55
CA ASN A 43 -6.59 -3.10 9.57
C ASN A 43 -7.89 -3.69 9.02
N LYS A 44 -8.11 -3.65 7.70
CA LYS A 44 -9.26 -4.23 7.00
C LYS A 44 -9.00 -5.64 6.46
N ARG A 45 -7.91 -6.32 6.85
CA ARG A 45 -7.57 -7.68 6.42
C ARG A 45 -8.73 -8.67 6.45
N ASN A 46 -9.48 -8.72 7.55
CA ASN A 46 -10.61 -9.64 7.68
C ASN A 46 -11.74 -9.34 6.69
N TRP A 47 -12.00 -8.06 6.44
CA TRP A 47 -12.97 -7.63 5.44
C TRP A 47 -12.51 -8.01 4.02
N ILE A 48 -11.23 -7.79 3.68
CA ILE A 48 -10.65 -8.22 2.40
C ILE A 48 -10.80 -9.73 2.23
N LYS A 49 -10.49 -10.54 3.26
CA LYS A 49 -10.68 -12.00 3.22
C LYS A 49 -12.13 -12.39 2.93
N ALA A 50 -13.09 -11.73 3.59
CA ALA A 50 -14.51 -12.00 3.41
C ALA A 50 -15.00 -11.67 1.99
N VAL A 51 -14.61 -10.50 1.48
CA VAL A 51 -14.93 -10.06 0.11
C VAL A 51 -14.35 -11.03 -0.92
N VAL A 52 -13.07 -11.39 -0.80
CA VAL A 52 -12.42 -12.36 -1.71
C VAL A 52 -13.09 -13.72 -1.64
N ALA A 53 -13.39 -14.23 -0.44
CA ALA A 53 -14.06 -15.51 -0.29
C ALA A 53 -15.44 -15.52 -0.92
N HIS A 54 -16.20 -14.43 -0.76
CA HIS A 54 -17.50 -14.26 -1.38
C HIS A 54 -17.40 -14.28 -2.92
N HIS A 55 -16.54 -13.44 -3.51
CA HIS A 55 -16.40 -13.35 -4.96
C HIS A 55 -15.86 -14.63 -5.60
N LEU A 56 -15.02 -15.38 -4.89
CA LEU A 56 -14.46 -16.65 -5.36
C LEU A 56 -15.30 -17.88 -4.94
N LYS A 57 -16.48 -17.67 -4.34
CA LYS A 57 -17.39 -18.71 -3.84
C LYS A 57 -16.70 -19.75 -2.94
N LEU A 58 -15.78 -19.28 -2.10
CA LEU A 58 -15.08 -20.12 -1.14
C LEU A 58 -15.98 -20.44 0.04
N ARG A 59 -15.80 -21.64 0.62
CA ARG A 59 -16.58 -22.08 1.78
C ARG A 59 -16.30 -21.29 3.06
N SER A 60 -15.13 -20.66 3.16
CA SER A 60 -14.74 -19.88 4.34
C SER A 60 -13.70 -18.80 3.99
N PRO A 61 -13.81 -17.58 4.59
CA PRO A 61 -12.77 -16.56 4.55
C PRO A 61 -11.43 -17.00 5.16
N ALA A 62 -11.42 -18.03 6.01
CA ALA A 62 -10.20 -18.59 6.58
C ALA A 62 -9.26 -19.20 5.53
N LEU A 63 -9.80 -19.54 4.35
CA LEU A 63 -9.02 -20.02 3.21
C LEU A 63 -8.24 -18.90 2.51
N CYS A 64 -8.57 -17.64 2.77
CA CYS A 64 -7.87 -16.48 2.22
C CYS A 64 -6.74 -16.03 3.16
N GLN A 65 -5.54 -15.92 2.61
CA GLN A 65 -4.40 -15.31 3.28
C GLN A 65 -4.00 -14.03 2.56
N VAL A 66 -4.22 -12.89 3.23
CA VAL A 66 -3.75 -11.58 2.76
C VAL A 66 -2.25 -11.50 3.03
N ALA A 67 -1.48 -11.11 2.02
CA ALA A 67 -0.03 -10.99 2.15
C ALA A 67 0.37 -9.78 3.02
N ASP A 68 1.59 -9.77 3.53
CA ASP A 68 2.08 -8.65 4.34
C ASP A 68 2.27 -7.37 3.53
N ILE A 69 2.14 -6.21 4.18
CA ILE A 69 2.27 -4.89 3.54
C ILE A 69 3.54 -4.79 2.68
N LYS A 70 4.65 -5.37 3.14
CA LYS A 70 5.94 -5.41 2.43
C LYS A 70 5.90 -6.09 1.06
N SER A 71 4.88 -6.91 0.81
CA SER A 71 4.67 -7.65 -0.44
C SER A 71 3.58 -7.06 -1.33
N TRP A 72 2.97 -5.94 -0.91
CA TRP A 72 1.96 -5.27 -1.72
C TRP A 72 2.62 -4.51 -2.86
N TYR A 73 1.97 -4.53 -4.02
CA TYR A 73 2.40 -3.74 -5.16
C TYR A 73 1.66 -2.42 -5.11
N HIS A 74 2.37 -1.31 -5.21
CA HIS A 74 1.75 0.01 -5.20
C HIS A 74 2.39 0.94 -6.23
N GLY A 75 1.54 1.81 -6.78
CA GLY A 75 1.96 2.99 -7.54
C GLY A 75 1.74 4.25 -6.71
N SER A 76 1.78 5.41 -7.35
CA SER A 76 1.51 6.67 -6.66
C SER A 76 0.05 6.85 -6.23
N PHE A 77 -0.88 6.11 -6.84
CA PHE A 77 -2.33 6.26 -6.60
C PHE A 77 -3.04 4.94 -6.27
N ASN A 78 -2.43 3.80 -6.61
CA ASN A 78 -3.12 2.51 -6.58
C ASN A 78 -2.36 1.52 -5.71
N VAL A 79 -3.07 0.61 -5.06
CA VAL A 79 -2.50 -0.49 -4.29
C VAL A 79 -3.14 -1.81 -4.66
N CYS A 80 -2.31 -2.80 -4.91
CA CYS A 80 -2.70 -4.18 -5.18
C CYS A 80 -2.33 -5.03 -3.97
N VAL A 81 -3.34 -5.63 -3.35
CA VAL A 81 -3.20 -6.47 -2.16
C VAL A 81 -3.24 -7.94 -2.59
N PRO A 82 -2.12 -8.68 -2.52
CA PRO A 82 -2.11 -10.09 -2.91
C PRO A 82 -2.86 -10.94 -1.89
N VAL A 83 -3.72 -11.84 -2.39
CA VAL A 83 -4.45 -12.80 -1.55
C VAL A 83 -4.22 -14.21 -2.07
N THR A 84 -3.66 -15.06 -1.22
CA THR A 84 -3.42 -16.48 -1.52
C THR A 84 -4.59 -17.31 -1.02
N ILE A 85 -5.08 -18.25 -1.83
CA ILE A 85 -6.17 -19.14 -1.43
C ILE A 85 -5.62 -20.54 -1.11
N ASN A 86 -5.81 -20.98 0.13
CA ASN A 86 -5.27 -22.25 0.66
C ASN A 86 -6.20 -23.43 0.36
N ILE A 87 -6.42 -23.75 -0.91
CA ILE A 87 -7.29 -24.87 -1.36
C ILE A 87 -6.66 -25.76 -2.44
N ASN A 88 -5.33 -25.84 -2.48
CA ASN A 88 -4.53 -26.26 -3.64
C ASN A 88 -4.43 -25.13 -4.69
N VAL A 89 -3.28 -24.44 -4.60
CA VAL A 89 -2.75 -23.29 -5.34
C VAL A 89 -3.62 -22.66 -6.43
N ARG A 90 -4.42 -21.66 -6.05
CA ARG A 90 -4.90 -20.59 -6.96
C ARG A 90 -4.60 -19.23 -6.30
N ARG A 91 -4.04 -18.27 -7.05
CA ARG A 91 -3.72 -16.91 -6.59
C ARG A 91 -4.76 -15.92 -7.13
N ALA A 92 -5.21 -14.99 -6.30
CA ALA A 92 -6.09 -13.90 -6.71
C ALA A 92 -5.45 -12.55 -6.33
N LEU A 93 -5.63 -11.54 -7.18
CA LEU A 93 -5.21 -10.17 -6.93
C LEU A 93 -6.44 -9.30 -6.72
N VAL A 94 -6.46 -8.54 -5.62
CA VAL A 94 -7.48 -7.53 -5.38
C VAL A 94 -6.87 -6.17 -5.71
N HIS A 95 -7.52 -5.45 -6.63
CA HIS A 95 -7.19 -4.07 -6.96
C HIS A 95 -8.09 -3.13 -6.17
N LEU A 96 -7.51 -2.26 -5.36
CA LEU A 96 -8.22 -1.20 -4.65
C LEU A 96 -7.90 0.13 -5.34
N ILE A 97 -8.95 0.82 -5.82
CA ILE A 97 -8.91 2.14 -6.44
C ILE A 97 -9.04 3.20 -5.34
#